data_AF-A0A091CFK4-F1
#
_entry.id   AF-A0A091CFK4-F1
#
_cell.length_a   1.000
_cell.length_b   1.000
_cell.length_c   1.000
_cell.angle_alpha   90.00
_cell.angle_beta   90.00
_cell.angle_gamma   90.00
#
_symmetry.space_group_name_H-M   'P 1'
#
loop_
_entity.id
_entity.type
_entity.pdbx_description
1 polymer ?
#
loop_
_entity_poly.entity_id
_entity_poly.type
_entity_poly.pdbx_seq_one_letter_code
_entity_poly.pdbx_strand_id
1 'polypeptide(L)'
;MKQILIINRMNTDNFGDRIITKSMTNLFNDKNIRVKHADYIFSPEIPFEKYSWTKRATRYLKKIVYKLFCIKEVSKSDAVIFGGGELIASNGIFFSSFIQWNKIIKAVNKNCKCFLFSVGVTGDFSENKKGKLNQYLMDYKGIYVRDFGSQKKLSDLTNENPTKVDFTPDCVFSLCCEQTKSEDKLLLGITSLFRHNKQKK
;
A
#
# COMPACT_ATOMS: atom_id res chain seq x y z
N MET A 1 -20.44 4.58 -13.11
CA MET A 1 -19.00 4.23 -13.26
C MET A 1 -18.46 3.87 -11.88
N LYS A 2 -17.81 2.71 -11.72
CA LYS A 2 -17.24 2.30 -10.42
C LYS A 2 -15.95 3.07 -10.12
N GLN A 3 -15.65 3.29 -8.85
CA GLN A 3 -14.43 3.93 -8.38
C GLN A 3 -13.67 3.06 -7.39
N ILE A 4 -12.36 2.98 -7.58
CA ILE A 4 -11.43 2.32 -6.66
C ILE A 4 -10.42 3.34 -6.14
N LEU A 5 -10.15 3.31 -4.84
CA LEU A 5 -9.05 4.04 -4.22
C LEU A 5 -7.89 3.09 -3.93
N ILE A 6 -6.75 3.34 -4.55
CA ILE A 6 -5.49 2.63 -4.30
C ILE A 6 -4.69 3.40 -3.25
N ILE A 7 -4.29 2.71 -2.19
CA ILE A 7 -3.46 3.24 -1.11
C ILE A 7 -2.10 2.54 -1.19
N ASN A 8 -1.07 3.28 -1.59
CA ASN A 8 0.30 2.81 -1.69
C ASN A 8 1.29 3.94 -1.43
N ARG A 9 2.60 3.73 -1.65
CA ARG A 9 3.58 4.82 -1.58
C ARG A 9 3.60 5.56 -2.92
N MET A 10 3.26 6.85 -2.93
CA MET A 10 3.20 7.63 -4.17
C MET A 10 4.27 8.70 -4.24
N ASN A 11 4.49 9.41 -3.14
CA ASN A 11 5.41 10.54 -3.09
C ASN A 11 6.80 10.04 -2.70
N THR A 12 7.45 9.34 -3.62
CA THR A 12 8.78 8.80 -3.38
C THR A 12 9.63 8.85 -4.64
N ASP A 13 10.93 9.12 -4.44
CA ASP A 13 11.94 9.03 -5.49
C ASP A 13 12.30 7.58 -5.84
N ASN A 14 11.76 6.59 -5.10
CA ASN A 14 11.95 5.18 -5.39
C ASN A 14 11.25 4.77 -6.68
N PHE A 15 12.04 4.43 -7.70
CA PHE A 15 11.55 3.98 -8.99
C PHE A 15 10.66 2.74 -8.92
N GLY A 16 10.95 1.80 -8.02
CA GLY A 16 10.13 0.59 -7.82
C GLY A 16 8.71 0.92 -7.38
N ASP A 17 8.55 1.83 -6.42
CA ASP A 17 7.24 2.26 -5.91
C ASP A 17 6.42 3.01 -7.00
N ARG A 18 7.12 3.78 -7.86
CA ARG A 18 6.49 4.43 -9.01
C ARG A 18 5.99 3.42 -10.05
N ILE A 19 6.78 2.40 -10.36
CA ILE A 19 6.37 1.31 -11.27
C ILE A 19 5.18 0.56 -10.68
N ILE A 20 5.23 0.20 -9.40
CA ILE A 20 4.12 -0.46 -8.70
C ILE A 20 2.82 0.36 -8.87
N THR A 21 2.88 1.67 -8.62
CA THR A 21 1.72 2.55 -8.77
C THR A 21 1.14 2.48 -10.18
N LYS A 22 2.00 2.62 -11.20
CA LYS A 22 1.59 2.55 -12.61
C LYS A 22 0.98 1.19 -12.96
N SER A 23 1.60 0.11 -12.49
CA SER A 23 1.15 -1.26 -12.73
C SER A 23 -0.25 -1.49 -12.16
N MET A 24 -0.47 -1.04 -10.92
CA MET A 24 -1.77 -1.15 -10.29
C MET A 24 -2.85 -0.31 -10.97
N THR A 25 -2.51 0.88 -11.49
CA THR A 25 -3.45 1.68 -12.31
C THR A 25 -3.82 0.90 -13.57
N ASN A 26 -2.83 0.34 -14.27
CA ASN A 26 -3.03 -0.37 -15.53
C ASN A 26 -3.93 -1.61 -15.39
N LEU A 27 -3.89 -2.32 -14.25
CA LEU A 27 -4.79 -3.45 -13.95
C LEU A 27 -6.30 -3.12 -14.08
N PHE A 28 -6.66 -1.84 -14.02
CA PHE A 28 -8.05 -1.38 -14.06
C PHE A 28 -8.37 -0.48 -15.26
N ASN A 29 -7.39 -0.10 -16.08
CA ASN A 29 -7.60 0.82 -17.22
C ASN A 29 -8.67 0.29 -18.19
N ASP A 30 -8.63 -1.00 -18.51
CA ASP A 30 -9.54 -1.62 -19.49
C ASP A 30 -10.92 -1.95 -18.93
N LYS A 31 -11.18 -1.68 -17.65
CA LYS A 31 -12.38 -2.15 -16.94
C LYS A 31 -13.47 -1.10 -16.77
N ASN A 32 -13.34 0.08 -17.40
CA ASN A 32 -14.22 1.23 -17.17
C ASN A 32 -14.38 1.56 -15.67
N ILE A 33 -13.27 1.44 -14.93
CA ILE A 33 -13.17 1.71 -13.49
C ILE A 33 -12.34 2.96 -13.32
N ARG A 34 -12.86 3.92 -12.56
CA ARG A 34 -12.10 5.11 -12.18
C ARG A 34 -11.13 4.75 -11.06
N VAL A 35 -9.84 4.90 -11.31
CA VAL A 35 -8.79 4.71 -10.31
C VAL A 35 -8.41 6.05 -9.68
N LYS A 36 -8.39 6.07 -8.35
CA LYS A 36 -7.86 7.16 -7.53
C LYS A 36 -6.73 6.63 -6.69
N HIS A 37 -5.81 7.50 -6.31
CA HIS A 37 -4.69 7.12 -5.48
C HIS A 37 -4.57 8.02 -4.26
N ALA A 38 -4.07 7.46 -3.17
CA ALA A 38 -3.66 8.17 -1.97
C ALA A 38 -2.40 7.54 -1.40
N ASP A 39 -1.54 8.38 -0.82
CA ASP A 39 -0.37 7.91 -0.09
C ASP A 39 -0.80 7.26 1.24
N TYR A 40 -0.19 6.12 1.59
CA TYR A 40 -0.47 5.49 2.88
C TYR A 40 -0.03 6.38 4.05
N ILE A 41 0.95 7.27 3.87
CA ILE A 41 1.35 8.25 4.89
C ILE A 41 0.41 9.45 4.83
N PHE A 42 -0.28 9.75 5.95
CA PHE A 42 -1.07 10.98 6.12
C PHE A 42 -0.20 12.22 6.32
N SER A 43 0.83 12.38 5.50
CA SER A 43 1.68 13.56 5.50
C SER A 43 2.21 13.78 4.09
N PRO A 44 2.11 15.01 3.56
CA PRO A 44 3.02 15.39 2.50
C PRO A 44 4.44 15.26 3.07
N GLU A 45 5.33 14.51 2.42
CA GLU A 45 6.76 14.52 2.74
C GLU A 45 7.22 15.99 2.56
N ILE A 46 7.51 16.67 3.66
CA ILE A 46 8.15 17.99 3.64
C ILE A 46 9.48 17.78 4.38
N PRO A 47 10.64 17.99 3.73
CA PRO A 47 11.94 17.73 4.33
C PRO A 47 12.10 18.43 5.69
N PHE A 48 12.74 17.72 6.62
CA PHE A 48 13.05 18.18 7.96
C PHE A 48 14.14 19.26 7.91
N GLU A 49 13.75 20.51 7.67
CA GLU A 49 14.59 21.65 7.99
C GLU A 49 14.08 22.36 9.26
N LYS A 50 15.04 22.85 10.06
CA LYS A 50 14.83 23.58 11.32
C LYS A 50 13.90 24.77 11.05
N TYR A 51 12.66 24.77 11.57
CA TYR A 51 11.71 25.82 11.19
C TYR A 51 10.74 26.34 12.27
N SER A 52 10.53 27.65 12.13
CA SER A 52 9.58 28.57 12.75
C SER A 52 8.13 28.05 12.92
N TRP A 53 7.51 28.45 14.03
CA TRP A 53 6.08 28.44 14.38
C TRP A 53 5.09 28.65 13.22
N THR A 54 5.31 29.59 12.29
CA THR A 54 4.38 29.83 11.17
C THR A 54 4.34 28.68 10.15
N LYS A 55 5.46 27.97 9.96
CA LYS A 55 5.52 26.77 9.10
C LYS A 55 4.94 25.52 9.78
N ARG A 56 4.79 25.52 11.11
CA ARG A 56 4.12 24.44 11.87
C ARG A 56 2.60 24.47 11.67
N ALA A 57 1.99 25.64 11.73
CA ALA A 57 0.55 25.81 11.51
C ALA A 57 0.14 25.41 10.08
N THR A 58 0.89 25.84 9.07
CA THR A 58 0.63 25.47 7.66
C THR A 58 0.76 23.96 7.41
N ARG A 59 1.70 23.27 8.08
CA ARG A 59 1.81 21.80 8.03
C ARG A 59 0.56 21.12 8.60
N TYR A 60 0.04 21.61 9.72
CA TYR A 60 -1.16 21.05 10.34
C TYR A 60 -2.39 21.23 9.45
N LEU A 61 -2.57 22.42 8.87
CA LEU A 61 -3.63 22.69 7.89
C LEU A 61 -3.51 21.78 6.67
N LYS A 62 -2.30 21.62 6.10
CA LYS A 62 -2.06 20.69 4.98
C LYS A 62 -2.46 19.25 5.34
N LYS A 63 -2.15 18.78 6.56
CA LYS A 63 -2.58 17.46 7.02
C LYS A 63 -4.10 17.34 7.13
N ILE A 64 -4.78 18.37 7.65
CA ILE A 64 -6.25 18.40 7.71
C ILE A 64 -6.84 18.34 6.31
N VAL A 65 -6.38 19.22 5.40
CA VAL A 65 -6.86 19.26 4.02
C VAL A 65 -6.64 17.91 3.33
N TYR A 66 -5.46 17.32 3.48
CA TYR A 66 -5.17 15.99 2.92
C TYR A 66 -6.08 14.91 3.53
N LYS A 67 -6.32 14.95 4.84
CA LYS A 67 -7.26 14.03 5.50
C LYS A 67 -8.69 14.20 4.98
N LEU A 68 -9.15 15.43 4.76
CA LEU A 68 -10.45 15.73 4.16
C LEU A 68 -10.53 15.21 2.71
N PHE A 69 -9.46 15.36 1.94
CA PHE A 69 -9.34 14.75 0.61
C PHE A 69 -9.47 13.22 0.70
N CYS A 70 -8.73 12.57 1.59
CA CYS A 70 -8.80 11.12 1.80
C CYS A 70 -10.23 10.66 2.15
N ILE A 71 -10.89 11.37 3.06
CA ILE A 71 -12.30 11.13 3.44
C ILE A 71 -13.22 11.24 2.22
N LYS A 72 -13.06 12.30 1.41
CA LYS A 72 -13.85 12.53 0.21
C LYS A 72 -13.65 11.44 -0.85
N GLU A 73 -12.43 10.93 -1.02
CA GLU A 73 -12.17 9.87 -1.99
C GLU A 73 -12.69 8.52 -1.49
N VAL A 74 -12.57 8.22 -0.20
CA VAL A 74 -13.14 7.01 0.42
C VAL A 74 -14.68 6.99 0.31
N SER A 75 -15.35 8.13 0.54
CA SER A 75 -16.83 8.19 0.47
C SER A 75 -17.38 7.90 -0.92
N LYS A 76 -16.58 8.09 -1.96
CA LYS A 76 -16.94 7.87 -3.37
C LYS A 76 -16.49 6.53 -3.92
N SER A 77 -15.70 5.76 -3.16
CA SER A 77 -15.06 4.55 -3.66
C SER A 77 -15.89 3.31 -3.31
N ASP A 78 -16.12 2.46 -4.31
CA ASP A 78 -16.76 1.15 -4.16
C ASP A 78 -15.82 0.15 -3.47
N ALA A 79 -14.52 0.32 -3.70
CA ALA A 79 -13.47 -0.48 -3.08
C ALA A 79 -12.22 0.35 -2.76
N VAL A 80 -11.51 -0.10 -1.73
CA VAL A 80 -10.19 0.40 -1.35
C VAL A 80 -9.19 -0.75 -1.44
N ILE A 81 -8.06 -0.51 -2.08
CA ILE A 81 -6.99 -1.48 -2.25
C ILE A 81 -5.73 -0.92 -1.58
N PHE A 82 -5.22 -1.61 -0.57
CA PHE A 82 -3.86 -1.41 -0.09
C PHE A 82 -2.95 -2.33 -0.89
N GLY A 83 -1.94 -1.81 -1.57
CA GLY A 83 -1.19 -2.71 -2.44
C GLY A 83 0.16 -2.26 -2.94
N GLY A 84 0.88 -3.29 -3.38
CA GLY A 84 2.19 -3.22 -4.00
C GLY A 84 3.36 -3.08 -3.03
N GLY A 85 4.52 -3.61 -3.39
CA GLY A 85 5.76 -3.42 -2.64
C GLY A 85 5.80 -4.10 -1.27
N GLU A 86 6.78 -3.71 -0.46
CA GLU A 86 6.98 -4.22 0.91
C GLU A 86 6.30 -3.30 1.94
N LEU A 87 4.97 -3.32 1.96
CA LEU A 87 4.20 -2.42 2.82
C LEU A 87 4.18 -2.86 4.30
N ILE A 88 4.00 -4.16 4.56
CA ILE A 88 3.83 -4.67 5.92
C ILE A 88 5.20 -5.00 6.51
N ALA A 89 5.92 -3.97 6.95
CA ALA A 89 7.19 -4.11 7.66
C ALA A 89 7.01 -3.87 9.17
N SER A 90 7.62 -4.71 10.02
CA SER A 90 7.49 -4.63 11.48
C SER A 90 7.87 -3.27 12.09
N ASN A 91 8.86 -2.59 11.49
CA ASN A 91 9.37 -1.28 11.90
C ASN A 91 8.86 -0.13 11.03
N GLY A 92 7.84 -0.37 10.21
CA GLY A 92 7.32 0.62 9.26
C GLY A 92 6.29 1.58 9.85
N ILE A 93 6.31 2.83 9.37
CA ILE A 93 5.23 3.81 9.56
C ILE A 93 3.88 3.25 9.03
N PHE A 94 3.95 2.33 8.07
CA PHE A 94 2.79 1.71 7.44
C PHE A 94 1.78 1.15 8.43
N PHE A 95 2.21 0.43 9.49
CA PHE A 95 1.26 -0.16 10.44
C PHE A 95 0.36 0.89 11.10
N SER A 96 0.94 2.01 11.53
CA SER A 96 0.19 3.12 12.13
C SER A 96 -0.75 3.79 11.12
N SER A 97 -0.31 3.90 9.86
CA SER A 97 -1.08 4.43 8.75
C SER A 97 -2.24 3.52 8.35
N PHE A 98 -1.99 2.21 8.30
CA PHE A 98 -2.97 1.18 7.98
C PHE A 98 -4.14 1.21 8.98
N ILE A 99 -3.85 1.30 10.28
CA ILE A 99 -4.89 1.45 11.31
C ILE A 99 -5.71 2.72 11.09
N GLN A 100 -5.07 3.85 10.80
CA GLN A 100 -5.76 5.12 10.56
C GLN A 100 -6.66 5.07 9.33
N TRP A 101 -6.17 4.51 8.22
CA TRP A 101 -6.96 4.33 7.01
C TRP A 101 -8.15 3.42 7.25
N ASN A 102 -7.97 2.27 7.92
CA ASN A 102 -9.09 1.38 8.24
C ASN A 102 -10.16 2.08 9.09
N LYS A 103 -9.76 2.92 10.06
CA LYS A 103 -10.71 3.74 10.84
C LYS A 103 -11.47 4.73 9.97
N ILE A 104 -10.78 5.42 9.05
CA ILE A 104 -11.42 6.36 8.11
C ILE A 104 -12.40 5.63 7.20
N ILE A 105 -12.01 4.49 6.64
CA ILE A 105 -12.86 3.69 5.75
C ILE A 105 -14.13 3.26 6.48
N LYS A 106 -14.00 2.65 7.67
CA LYS A 106 -15.15 2.22 8.48
C LYS A 106 -16.07 3.39 8.89
N ALA A 107 -15.49 4.56 9.20
CA ALA A 107 -16.26 5.73 9.61
C ALA A 107 -17.04 6.37 8.44
N VAL A 108 -16.44 6.37 7.24
CA VAL A 108 -16.95 7.13 6.10
C VAL A 108 -17.80 6.27 5.16
N ASN A 109 -17.42 5.01 4.95
CA ASN A 109 -18.07 4.12 4.01
C ASN A 109 -18.01 2.66 4.49
N LYS A 110 -18.98 2.28 5.33
CA LYS A 110 -19.08 0.94 5.94
C LYS A 110 -19.22 -0.20 4.93
N ASN A 111 -19.75 0.10 3.74
CA ASN A 111 -19.97 -0.90 2.68
C ASN A 111 -18.78 -1.00 1.71
N CYS A 112 -17.73 -0.20 1.91
CA CYS A 112 -16.55 -0.20 1.05
C CYS A 112 -15.80 -1.52 1.15
N LYS A 113 -15.54 -2.16 0.00
CA LYS A 113 -14.80 -3.42 -0.03
C LYS A 113 -13.31 -3.15 0.10
N CYS A 114 -12.67 -3.72 1.12
CA CYS A 114 -11.23 -3.57 1.32
C CYS A 114 -10.46 -4.78 0.79
N PHE A 115 -9.33 -4.53 0.13
CA PHE A 115 -8.43 -5.56 -0.37
C PHE A 115 -6.98 -5.24 0.01
N LEU A 116 -6.20 -6.28 0.26
CA LEU A 116 -4.74 -6.22 0.30
C LEU A 116 -4.24 -6.89 -0.97
N PHE A 117 -3.43 -6.22 -1.79
CA PHE A 117 -3.06 -6.74 -3.12
C PHE A 117 -1.56 -6.64 -3.41
N SER A 118 -0.94 -7.77 -3.77
CA SER A 118 0.47 -7.87 -4.12
C SER A 118 1.41 -7.28 -3.05
N VAL A 119 1.13 -7.57 -1.78
CA VAL A 119 1.89 -7.01 -0.65
C VAL A 119 2.97 -7.97 -0.16
N GLY A 120 4.15 -7.42 0.12
CA GLY A 120 5.23 -8.09 0.85
C GLY A 120 5.17 -7.82 2.35
N VAL A 121 5.51 -8.84 3.16
CA VAL A 121 5.51 -8.83 4.62
C VAL A 121 6.91 -9.13 5.16
N THR A 122 7.46 -8.24 5.97
CA THR A 122 8.82 -8.38 6.51
C THR A 122 8.95 -8.01 7.98
N GLY A 123 9.96 -8.61 8.62
CA GLY A 123 10.25 -8.48 10.04
C GLY A 123 9.30 -9.25 10.97
N ASP A 124 9.56 -9.13 12.27
CA ASP A 124 8.83 -9.80 13.34
C ASP A 124 7.86 -8.85 14.03
N PHE A 125 6.62 -9.30 14.23
CA PHE A 125 5.57 -8.51 14.87
C PHE A 125 5.40 -8.93 16.32
N SER A 126 5.33 -7.96 17.23
CA SER A 126 4.93 -8.24 18.61
C SER A 126 3.47 -8.68 18.66
N GLU A 127 3.10 -9.48 19.67
CA GLU A 127 1.74 -10.04 19.82
C GLU A 127 0.64 -8.97 19.74
N ASN A 128 0.85 -7.81 20.36
CA ASN A 128 -0.09 -6.67 20.26
C ASN A 128 -0.28 -6.17 18.81
N LYS A 129 0.79 -6.14 18.01
CA LYS A 129 0.69 -5.78 16.59
C LYS A 129 -0.02 -6.88 15.80
N LYS A 130 0.23 -8.16 16.12
CA LYS A 130 -0.45 -9.30 15.48
C LYS A 130 -1.96 -9.21 15.69
N GLY A 131 -2.41 -9.11 16.94
CA GLY A 131 -3.83 -9.04 17.29
C GLY A 131 -4.54 -7.85 16.61
N LYS A 132 -3.92 -6.67 16.61
CA LYS A 132 -4.46 -5.50 15.90
C LYS A 132 -4.51 -5.69 14.39
N LEU A 133 -3.46 -6.24 13.78
CA LEU A 133 -3.44 -6.48 12.34
C LEU A 133 -4.55 -7.46 11.95
N ASN A 134 -4.64 -8.57 12.69
CA ASN A 134 -5.65 -9.60 12.50
C ASN A 134 -7.06 -9.01 12.56
N GLN A 135 -7.35 -8.21 13.60
CA GLN A 135 -8.65 -7.53 13.75
C GLN A 135 -9.07 -6.71 12.52
N TYR A 136 -8.14 -6.03 11.84
CA TYR A 136 -8.47 -5.25 10.65
C TYR A 136 -8.53 -6.11 9.38
N LEU A 137 -7.67 -7.12 9.27
CA LEU A 137 -7.61 -7.98 8.08
C LEU A 137 -8.82 -8.91 7.95
N MET A 138 -9.47 -9.30 9.05
CA MET A 138 -10.68 -10.13 8.99
C MET A 138 -11.83 -9.51 8.18
N ASP A 139 -11.87 -8.17 8.07
CA ASP A 139 -12.89 -7.47 7.30
C ASP A 139 -12.56 -7.36 5.80
N TYR A 140 -11.38 -7.82 5.38
CA TYR A 140 -10.92 -7.68 4.00
C TYR A 140 -11.57 -8.74 3.13
N LYS A 141 -12.03 -8.31 1.95
CA LYS A 141 -12.67 -9.20 0.96
C LYS A 141 -11.67 -10.10 0.25
N GLY A 142 -10.40 -9.73 0.24
CA GLY A 142 -9.33 -10.54 -0.32
C GLY A 142 -7.98 -10.03 0.12
N ILE A 143 -7.08 -10.97 0.40
CA ILE A 143 -5.71 -10.70 0.79
C ILE A 143 -4.79 -11.48 -0.13
N TYR A 144 -4.03 -10.74 -0.95
CA TYR A 144 -3.13 -11.29 -1.94
C TYR A 144 -1.70 -10.81 -1.67
N VAL A 145 -0.78 -11.74 -1.49
CA VAL A 145 0.63 -11.47 -1.20
C VAL A 145 1.52 -11.91 -2.35
N ARG A 146 2.67 -11.25 -2.51
CA ARG A 146 3.53 -11.40 -3.69
C ARG A 146 4.50 -12.58 -3.67
N ASP A 147 4.72 -13.18 -2.50
CA ASP A 147 5.69 -14.23 -2.28
C ASP A 147 5.26 -15.19 -1.15
N PHE A 148 5.75 -16.43 -1.19
CA PHE A 148 5.41 -17.46 -0.20
C PHE A 148 5.87 -17.13 1.22
N GLY A 149 6.97 -16.38 1.36
CA GLY A 149 7.44 -15.94 2.67
C GLY A 149 6.46 -14.99 3.33
N SER A 150 5.94 -14.04 2.55
CA SER A 150 4.87 -13.11 2.95
C SER A 150 3.56 -13.84 3.25
N GLN A 151 3.21 -14.87 2.46
CA GLN A 151 2.03 -15.71 2.70
C GLN A 151 2.14 -16.40 4.04
N LYS A 152 3.22 -17.14 4.27
CA LYS A 152 3.46 -17.86 5.51
C LYS A 152 3.39 -16.90 6.71
N LYS A 153 4.12 -15.78 6.65
CA LYS A 153 4.11 -14.78 7.73
C LYS A 153 2.72 -14.24 7.99
N LEU A 154 1.97 -13.87 6.96
CA LEU A 154 0.64 -13.30 7.16
C LEU A 154 -0.36 -14.33 7.67
N SER A 155 -0.29 -15.56 7.19
CA SER A 155 -1.05 -16.68 7.74
C SER A 155 -0.73 -16.87 9.23
N ASP A 156 0.55 -16.91 9.59
CA ASP A 156 1.00 -17.03 10.98
C ASP A 156 0.49 -15.88 11.86
N LEU A 157 0.44 -14.64 11.33
CA LEU A 157 -0.10 -13.46 12.02
C LEU A 157 -1.61 -13.54 12.25
N THR A 158 -2.32 -14.35 11.46
CA THR A 158 -3.78 -14.52 11.54
C THR A 158 -4.19 -15.87 12.14
N ASN A 159 -3.27 -16.66 12.71
CA ASN A 159 -3.56 -18.02 13.18
C ASN A 159 -4.74 -18.12 14.17
N GLU A 160 -4.93 -17.12 15.04
CA GLU A 160 -6.06 -17.10 15.98
C GLU A 160 -7.42 -16.91 15.29
N ASN A 161 -7.45 -16.27 14.12
CA ASN A 161 -8.64 -16.11 13.29
C ASN A 161 -8.23 -16.18 11.80
N PRO A 162 -8.12 -17.39 11.23
CA PRO A 162 -7.50 -17.59 9.93
C PRO A 162 -8.19 -16.76 8.85
N THR A 163 -7.48 -15.77 8.32
CA THR A 163 -7.93 -15.07 7.11
C THR A 163 -7.30 -15.75 5.92
N LYS A 164 -8.08 -16.03 4.87
CA LYS A 164 -7.54 -16.63 3.66
C LYS A 164 -6.54 -15.67 3.01
N VAL A 165 -5.28 -16.09 2.93
CA VAL A 165 -4.18 -15.35 2.28
C VAL A 165 -3.81 -16.10 1.01
N ASP A 166 -4.09 -15.49 -0.14
CA ASP A 166 -3.79 -16.05 -1.45
C ASP A 166 -2.47 -15.50 -1.99
N PHE A 167 -1.80 -16.32 -2.81
CA PHE A 167 -0.61 -15.90 -3.55
C PHE A 167 -0.99 -15.22 -4.87
N THR A 168 -0.31 -14.14 -5.22
CA THR A 168 -0.34 -13.51 -6.54
C THR A 168 1.09 -13.15 -6.96
N PRO A 169 1.45 -13.15 -8.25
CA PRO A 169 2.69 -12.52 -8.69
C PRO A 169 2.72 -11.03 -8.33
N ASP A 170 3.93 -10.45 -8.27
CA ASP A 170 4.08 -9.01 -8.04
C ASP A 170 3.32 -8.21 -9.11
N CYS A 171 2.58 -7.19 -8.70
CA CYS A 171 1.78 -6.35 -9.57
C CYS A 171 2.58 -5.75 -10.74
N VAL A 172 3.90 -5.58 -10.60
CA VAL A 172 4.75 -5.07 -11.68
C VAL A 172 4.70 -5.93 -12.94
N PHE A 173 4.49 -7.24 -12.80
CA PHE A 173 4.37 -8.14 -13.96
C PHE A 173 3.13 -7.87 -14.82
N SER A 174 2.15 -7.11 -14.32
CA SER A 174 0.99 -6.69 -15.14
C SER A 174 1.36 -5.70 -16.25
N LEU A 175 2.46 -4.96 -16.12
CA LEU A 175 2.92 -4.04 -17.17
C LEU A 175 3.43 -4.76 -18.42
N CYS A 176 3.89 -6.01 -18.26
CA CYS A 176 4.43 -6.79 -19.37
C CYS A 176 3.37 -7.16 -20.43
N CYS A 177 2.08 -7.03 -20.10
CA CYS A 177 0.99 -7.42 -20.99
C CYS A 177 0.69 -6.37 -22.08
N GLU A 178 1.13 -5.11 -21.93
CA GLU A 178 0.74 -4.02 -22.84
C GLU A 178 1.73 -3.74 -24.00
N GLN A 179 2.78 -4.54 -24.23
CA GLN A 179 3.78 -4.23 -25.27
C GLN A 179 4.02 -5.33 -26.30
N THR A 180 3.42 -5.07 -27.48
CA THR A 180 3.94 -5.17 -28.85
C THR A 180 4.75 -6.41 -29.26
N LYS A 181 4.31 -7.02 -30.37
CA LYS A 181 5.10 -7.93 -31.21
C LYS A 181 6.37 -7.19 -31.66
N SER A 182 7.45 -7.34 -30.91
CA SER A 182 8.77 -6.83 -31.25
C SER A 182 9.80 -7.83 -30.75
N GLU A 183 10.72 -8.16 -31.64
CA GLU A 183 11.77 -9.17 -31.54
C GLU A 183 12.74 -8.90 -30.38
N ASP A 184 13.31 -10.00 -29.86
CA ASP A 184 14.33 -10.13 -28.82
C ASP A 184 14.12 -9.33 -27.52
N LYS A 185 13.32 -9.91 -26.60
CA LYS A 185 13.17 -9.41 -25.23
C LYS A 185 14.19 -10.06 -24.30
N LEU A 186 15.11 -9.26 -23.76
CA LEU A 186 16.02 -9.64 -22.68
C LEU A 186 15.28 -9.59 -21.33
N LEU A 187 15.11 -10.74 -20.67
CA LEU A 187 14.62 -10.79 -19.30
C LEU A 187 15.77 -10.43 -18.34
N LEU A 188 15.80 -9.17 -17.88
CA LEU A 188 16.79 -8.74 -16.90
C LEU A 188 16.30 -9.05 -15.46
N GLY A 189 16.70 -10.20 -14.93
CA GLY A 189 16.52 -10.54 -13.52
C GLY A 189 17.65 -9.98 -12.67
N ILE A 190 17.41 -8.93 -11.89
CA ILE A 190 18.37 -8.46 -10.88
C ILE A 190 18.16 -9.28 -9.61
N THR A 191 19.03 -10.27 -9.38
CA THR A 191 18.92 -11.21 -8.24
C THR A 191 19.62 -10.72 -6.97
N SER A 192 20.44 -9.67 -7.06
CA SER A 192 21.11 -9.10 -5.89
C SER A 192 21.25 -7.58 -6.01
N LEU A 193 20.48 -6.85 -5.21
CA LEU A 193 20.81 -5.48 -4.85
C LEU A 193 21.50 -5.52 -3.48
N PHE A 194 22.83 -5.34 -3.47
CA PHE A 194 23.54 -5.05 -2.22
C PHE A 194 22.97 -3.74 -1.67
N ARG A 195 22.11 -3.83 -0.66
CA ARG A 195 21.69 -2.66 0.12
C ARG A 195 22.95 -2.13 0.80
N HIS A 196 23.45 -1.00 0.30
CA HIS A 196 24.59 -0.33 0.89
C HIS A 196 24.19 0.11 2.31
N ASN A 197 24.54 -0.69 3.31
CA ASN A 197 24.41 -0.33 4.71
C ASN A 197 25.36 0.85 4.94
N LYS A 198 24.85 2.08 4.83
CA LYS A 198 25.51 3.24 5.43
C LYS A 198 25.48 3.02 6.94
N GLN A 199 26.50 2.34 7.45
CA GLN A 199 26.84 2.40 8.87
C GLN A 199 27.11 3.87 9.18
N LYS A 200 26.20 4.48 9.96
CA LYS A 200 26.49 5.74 10.62
C LYS A 200 27.59 5.44 11.64
N LYS A 201 28.80 5.91 11.35
CA LYS A 201 29.80 6.19 12.38
C LYS A 201 29.33 7.38 13.21
#